data_AF-A0A376P7J6-F1
#
_entry.id   AF-A0A376P7J6-F1
#
_cell.length_a   1.000
_cell.length_b   1.000
_cell.length_c   1.000
_cell.angle_alpha   90.00
_cell.angle_beta   90.00
_cell.angle_gamma   90.00
#
_symmetry.space_group_name_H-M   'P 1'
#
loop_
_entity.id
_entity.type
_entity.pdbx_description
1 polymer ?
#
loop_
_entity_poly.entity_id
_entity_poly.type
_entity_poly.pdbx_seq_one_letter_code
_entity_poly.pdbx_strand_id
1 'polypeptide(L)'
;MRNPTLLQCFHWYYPEGGKLWPELAERADGFNDIGINMVWLPPAYKGASGGYSVGYDSYDLFDLGEFDQKGSIPTKYGDKAQLLAAIDALKRNDIAVLLDVVVNHKMGADEKEAIRVQRVNADDRTQIDEEIIECEGWTRYTFPPVPGNTHSLSGISNVLAVSTISKTLMKMAYLKLLTTTPAKAGTIRLMMN
;
A
#
# COMPACT_ATOMS: atom_id res chain seq x y z
N MET A 1 -34.08 -10.11 -10.32
CA MET A 1 -32.86 -9.63 -9.65
C MET A 1 -31.69 -9.84 -10.60
N ARG A 2 -30.79 -8.86 -10.74
CA ARG A 2 -29.56 -9.00 -11.54
C ARG A 2 -28.53 -9.74 -10.67
N ASN A 3 -27.85 -10.75 -11.22
CA ASN A 3 -26.81 -11.46 -10.45
C ASN A 3 -25.63 -10.52 -10.18
N PRO A 4 -25.03 -10.55 -8.97
CA PRO A 4 -23.78 -9.84 -8.70
C PRO A 4 -22.65 -10.39 -9.58
N THR A 5 -21.98 -9.50 -10.30
CA THR A 5 -20.85 -9.82 -11.20
C THR A 5 -19.74 -8.81 -10.97
N LEU A 6 -18.63 -9.30 -10.42
CA LEU A 6 -17.45 -8.51 -10.08
C LEU A 6 -16.42 -8.56 -11.20
N LEU A 7 -15.87 -7.39 -11.56
CA LEU A 7 -14.68 -7.27 -12.40
C LEU A 7 -13.51 -6.69 -11.61
N GLN A 8 -12.35 -7.34 -11.66
CA GLN A 8 -11.07 -6.73 -11.28
C GLN A 8 -10.62 -5.79 -12.41
N CYS A 9 -10.63 -4.48 -12.18
CA CYS A 9 -10.43 -3.46 -13.22
C CYS A 9 -8.96 -3.10 -13.45
N PHE A 10 -8.02 -3.96 -13.07
CA PHE A 10 -6.59 -3.70 -13.22
C PHE A 10 -5.81 -5.00 -13.38
N HIS A 11 -4.61 -4.89 -13.92
CA HIS A 11 -3.64 -5.99 -13.97
C HIS A 11 -2.22 -5.44 -13.71
N TRP A 12 -1.28 -6.34 -13.44
CA TRP A 12 0.09 -5.98 -13.05
C TRP A 12 0.78 -5.05 -14.06
N TYR A 13 0.66 -5.38 -15.34
CA TYR A 13 1.25 -4.65 -16.47
C TYR A 13 0.43 -3.46 -16.98
N TYR A 14 -0.53 -2.94 -16.19
CA TYR A 14 -1.32 -1.78 -16.62
C TYR A 14 -0.36 -0.63 -16.95
N PRO A 15 -0.58 0.11 -18.06
CA PRO A 15 0.32 1.19 -18.46
C PRO A 15 0.41 2.28 -17.39
N GLU A 16 1.55 2.95 -17.34
CA GLU A 16 1.77 4.13 -16.51
C GLU A 16 1.05 5.36 -17.07
N GLY A 17 1.11 6.46 -16.33
CA GLY A 17 0.60 7.76 -16.77
C GLY A 17 -0.83 8.07 -16.34
N GLY A 18 -1.34 7.42 -15.29
CA GLY A 18 -2.57 7.86 -14.62
C GLY A 18 -3.85 7.65 -15.42
N LYS A 19 -3.88 6.61 -16.28
CA LYS A 19 -4.96 6.42 -17.26
C LYS A 19 -6.15 5.61 -16.76
N LEU A 20 -5.98 4.84 -15.68
CA LEU A 20 -7.03 3.91 -15.23
C LEU A 20 -8.29 4.65 -14.77
N TRP A 21 -8.16 5.72 -13.98
CA TRP A 21 -9.34 6.44 -13.49
C TRP A 21 -10.15 7.11 -14.63
N PRO A 22 -9.53 7.84 -15.58
CA PRO A 22 -10.25 8.33 -16.75
C PRO A 22 -10.91 7.22 -17.58
N GLU A 23 -10.20 6.11 -17.86
CA GLU A 23 -10.76 4.99 -18.63
C GLU A 23 -11.98 4.35 -17.94
N LEU A 24 -11.97 4.25 -16.61
CA LEU A 24 -13.12 3.76 -15.85
C LEU A 24 -14.31 4.71 -15.92
N ALA A 25 -14.06 6.02 -15.85
CA ALA A 25 -15.12 7.02 -16.00
C ALA A 25 -15.79 6.94 -17.38
N GLU A 26 -14.99 6.76 -18.44
CA GLU A 26 -15.48 6.63 -19.82
C GLU A 26 -16.25 5.33 -20.08
N ARG A 27 -15.87 4.23 -19.42
CA ARG A 27 -16.45 2.89 -19.65
C ARG A 27 -17.59 2.54 -18.71
N ALA A 28 -17.86 3.34 -17.69
CA ALA A 28 -18.84 3.03 -16.65
C ALA A 28 -20.23 2.65 -17.22
N ASP A 29 -20.69 3.38 -18.24
CA ASP A 29 -22.01 3.15 -18.86
C ASP A 29 -22.11 1.76 -19.52
N GLY A 30 -21.02 1.27 -20.11
CA GLY A 30 -21.00 0.00 -20.85
C GLY A 30 -20.87 -1.25 -19.98
N PHE A 31 -20.51 -1.13 -18.70
CA PHE A 31 -20.33 -2.29 -17.81
C PHE A 31 -21.64 -3.01 -17.51
N ASN A 32 -22.74 -2.28 -17.37
CA ASN A 32 -24.05 -2.88 -17.18
C ASN A 32 -24.49 -3.71 -18.39
N ASP A 33 -24.20 -3.26 -19.61
CA ASP A 33 -24.60 -3.93 -20.85
C ASP A 33 -23.99 -5.34 -20.95
N ILE A 34 -22.80 -5.52 -20.38
CA ILE A 34 -22.12 -6.82 -20.30
C ILE A 34 -22.33 -7.55 -18.97
N GLY A 35 -23.22 -7.04 -18.11
CA GLY A 35 -23.66 -7.68 -16.88
C GLY A 35 -22.77 -7.45 -15.65
N ILE A 36 -21.79 -6.55 -15.73
CA ILE A 36 -20.93 -6.15 -14.61
C ILE A 36 -21.65 -5.09 -13.78
N ASN A 37 -21.74 -5.31 -12.47
CA ASN A 37 -22.37 -4.39 -11.51
C ASN A 37 -21.55 -4.18 -10.23
N MET A 38 -20.32 -4.72 -10.19
CA MET A 38 -19.35 -4.45 -9.15
C MET A 38 -17.96 -4.37 -9.77
N VAL A 39 -17.12 -3.45 -9.29
CA VAL A 39 -15.72 -3.33 -9.71
C VAL A 39 -14.79 -3.33 -8.51
N TRP A 40 -13.70 -4.08 -8.62
CA TRP A 40 -12.57 -4.05 -7.70
C TRP A 40 -11.45 -3.23 -8.32
N LEU A 41 -11.15 -2.10 -7.68
CA LEU A 41 -10.11 -1.15 -8.07
C LEU A 41 -8.81 -1.44 -7.31
N PRO A 42 -7.64 -1.16 -7.91
CA PRO A 42 -6.36 -1.36 -7.25
C PRO A 42 -6.19 -0.42 -6.05
N PRO A 43 -5.15 -0.61 -5.21
CA PRO A 43 -4.82 0.33 -4.15
C PRO A 43 -4.65 1.74 -4.71
N ALA A 44 -5.44 2.69 -4.22
CA ALA A 44 -5.51 4.05 -4.77
C ALA A 44 -4.60 5.06 -4.06
N TYR A 45 -3.88 4.62 -3.02
CA TYR A 45 -2.98 5.45 -2.22
C TYR A 45 -1.52 5.33 -2.68
N LYS A 46 -0.68 6.29 -2.28
CA LYS A 46 0.72 6.39 -2.67
C LYS A 46 1.52 5.19 -2.17
N GLY A 47 2.19 4.50 -3.10
CA GLY A 47 3.16 3.45 -2.82
C GLY A 47 4.59 3.96 -2.75
N ALA A 48 5.50 3.13 -2.24
CA ALA A 48 6.92 3.43 -2.07
C ALA A 48 7.61 3.78 -3.39
N SER A 49 7.19 3.16 -4.49
CA SER A 49 7.69 3.41 -5.85
C SER A 49 7.00 4.59 -6.55
N GLY A 50 6.20 5.40 -5.83
CA GLY A 50 5.53 6.59 -6.38
C GLY A 50 4.58 6.23 -7.52
N GLY A 51 4.67 6.99 -8.62
CA GLY A 51 3.84 6.80 -9.83
C GLY A 51 4.05 5.46 -10.57
N TYR A 52 5.07 4.67 -10.19
CA TYR A 52 5.35 3.35 -10.77
C TYR A 52 4.77 2.19 -9.94
N SER A 53 4.30 2.49 -8.74
CA SER A 53 3.75 1.50 -7.81
C SER A 53 2.46 0.86 -8.34
N VAL A 54 2.36 -0.46 -8.26
CA VAL A 54 1.10 -1.21 -8.49
C VAL A 54 0.16 -1.09 -7.26
N GLY A 55 0.64 -0.55 -6.15
CA GLY A 55 -0.14 -0.23 -4.96
C GLY A 55 0.12 -1.11 -3.73
N TYR A 56 0.79 -2.26 -3.90
CA TYR A 56 1.02 -3.22 -2.80
C TYR A 56 2.24 -2.91 -1.93
N ASP A 57 3.11 -1.99 -2.37
CA ASP A 57 4.21 -1.41 -1.59
C ASP A 57 3.75 -0.15 -0.83
N SER A 58 2.63 -0.25 -0.09
CA SER A 58 1.95 0.88 0.56
C SER A 58 2.90 1.82 1.32
N TYR A 59 2.89 3.11 0.97
CA TYR A 59 3.68 4.13 1.66
C TYR A 59 2.80 5.06 2.50
N ASP A 60 1.82 5.77 1.92
CA ASP A 60 0.94 6.69 2.64
C ASP A 60 -0.52 6.43 2.25
N LEU A 61 -1.30 5.85 3.18
CA LEU A 61 -2.69 5.46 2.94
C LEU A 61 -3.63 6.66 2.74
N PHE A 62 -3.22 7.86 3.14
CA PHE A 62 -4.02 9.08 3.05
C PHE A 62 -3.75 9.87 1.76
N ASP A 63 -2.63 9.61 1.09
CA ASP A 63 -2.29 10.23 -0.18
C ASP A 63 -2.89 9.46 -1.34
N LEU A 64 -4.11 9.82 -1.75
CA LEU A 64 -4.81 9.23 -2.91
C LEU A 64 -4.31 9.76 -4.26
N GLY A 65 -3.04 10.15 -4.35
CA GLY A 65 -2.48 10.87 -5.49
C GLY A 65 -2.76 12.38 -5.42
N GLU A 66 -2.68 12.96 -4.23
CA GLU A 66 -2.97 14.37 -3.93
C GLU A 66 -1.71 15.16 -3.60
N PHE A 67 -0.69 14.49 -3.07
CA PHE A 67 0.51 15.12 -2.52
C PHE A 67 1.76 14.74 -3.33
N ASP A 68 2.71 15.67 -3.46
CA ASP A 68 4.01 15.37 -4.09
C ASP A 68 4.88 14.57 -3.12
N GLN A 69 4.77 13.25 -3.22
CA GLN A 69 5.47 12.29 -2.37
C GLN A 69 6.03 11.17 -3.25
N LYS A 70 7.23 10.67 -2.90
CA LYS A 70 7.93 9.62 -3.66
C LYS A 70 8.11 9.96 -5.15
N GLY A 71 8.31 11.25 -5.45
CA GLY A 71 8.60 11.74 -6.80
C GLY A 71 7.41 11.81 -7.74
N SER A 72 6.17 11.74 -7.22
CA SER A 72 4.97 11.99 -8.01
C SER A 72 3.82 12.55 -7.18
N ILE A 73 2.99 13.38 -7.82
CA ILE A 73 1.65 13.71 -7.32
C ILE A 73 0.70 12.52 -7.57
N PRO A 74 0.40 12.14 -8.83
CA PRO A 74 -0.51 11.03 -9.09
C PRO A 74 0.09 9.69 -8.66
N THR A 75 -0.79 8.74 -8.37
CA THR A 75 -0.43 7.33 -8.34
C THR A 75 -0.23 6.80 -9.77
N LYS A 76 0.12 5.52 -9.92
CA LYS A 76 0.13 4.86 -11.23
C LYS A 76 -1.18 5.00 -11.99
N TYR A 77 -2.30 5.07 -11.27
CA TYR A 77 -3.65 4.99 -11.80
C TYR A 77 -4.32 6.35 -12.03
N GLY A 78 -3.79 7.40 -11.42
CA GLY A 78 -4.23 8.79 -11.58
C GLY A 78 -4.16 9.57 -10.26
N ASP A 79 -4.69 10.80 -10.29
CA ASP A 79 -4.83 11.65 -9.11
C ASP A 79 -6.18 11.44 -8.39
N LYS A 80 -6.31 12.06 -7.21
CA LYS A 80 -7.52 11.97 -6.37
C LYS A 80 -8.77 12.50 -7.07
N ALA A 81 -8.67 13.55 -7.87
CA ALA A 81 -9.83 14.13 -8.56
C ALA A 81 -10.35 13.16 -9.64
N GLN A 82 -9.44 12.54 -10.39
CA GLN A 82 -9.77 11.52 -11.38
C GLN A 82 -10.40 10.28 -10.71
N LEU A 83 -9.86 9.82 -9.58
CA LEU A 83 -10.43 8.72 -8.81
C LEU A 83 -11.89 9.00 -8.40
N LEU A 84 -12.15 10.20 -7.85
CA LEU A 84 -13.50 10.59 -7.44
C LEU A 84 -14.45 10.66 -8.64
N ALA A 85 -14.00 11.22 -9.77
CA ALA A 85 -14.79 11.27 -10.99
C ALA A 85 -15.15 9.86 -11.53
N ALA A 86 -14.21 8.92 -11.46
CA ALA A 86 -14.44 7.52 -11.84
C ALA A 86 -15.46 6.85 -10.92
N ILE A 87 -15.33 7.03 -9.61
CA ILE A 87 -16.28 6.49 -8.61
C ILE A 87 -17.68 7.06 -8.84
N ASP A 88 -17.80 8.37 -9.12
CA ASP A 88 -19.09 9.01 -9.38
C ASP A 88 -19.73 8.53 -10.69
N ALA A 89 -18.93 8.27 -11.74
CA ALA A 89 -19.42 7.65 -12.97
C ALA A 89 -19.93 6.22 -12.75
N LEU A 90 -19.20 5.40 -12.00
CA LEU A 90 -19.60 4.04 -11.64
C LEU A 90 -20.89 4.03 -10.82
N LYS A 91 -20.99 4.90 -9.81
CA LYS A 91 -22.18 5.02 -8.96
C LYS A 91 -23.42 5.49 -9.71
N ARG A 92 -23.28 6.43 -10.67
CA ARG A 92 -24.39 6.87 -11.54
C ARG A 92 -24.95 5.74 -12.40
N ASN A 93 -24.16 4.69 -12.61
CA ASN A 93 -24.54 3.49 -13.33
C ASN A 93 -24.90 2.32 -12.39
N ASP A 94 -25.19 2.56 -11.11
CA ASP A 94 -25.52 1.51 -10.14
C ASP A 94 -24.44 0.41 -10.01
N ILE A 95 -23.17 0.76 -10.23
CA ILE A 95 -22.03 -0.16 -10.11
C ILE A 95 -21.38 0.03 -8.73
N ALA A 96 -21.31 -1.05 -7.95
CA ALA A 96 -20.64 -1.04 -6.66
C ALA A 96 -19.12 -0.93 -6.83
N VAL A 97 -18.46 -0.11 -6.00
CA VAL A 97 -17.00 0.08 -6.04
C VAL A 97 -16.37 -0.53 -4.80
N LEU A 98 -15.40 -1.42 -5.00
CA LEU A 98 -14.54 -1.97 -3.96
C LEU A 98 -13.12 -1.46 -4.16
N LEU A 99 -12.56 -0.81 -3.14
CA LEU A 99 -11.16 -0.38 -3.13
C LEU A 99 -10.29 -1.44 -2.44
N ASP A 100 -9.12 -1.73 -2.99
CA ASP A 100 -8.14 -2.61 -2.37
C ASP A 100 -7.50 -1.97 -1.12
N VAL A 101 -7.40 -2.74 -0.04
CA VAL A 101 -6.93 -2.29 1.28
C VAL A 101 -5.75 -3.14 1.73
N VAL A 102 -4.55 -2.55 1.68
CA VAL A 102 -3.27 -3.17 1.96
C VAL A 102 -2.76 -2.62 3.29
N VAL A 103 -3.17 -3.29 4.37
CA VAL A 103 -2.86 -2.92 5.76
C VAL A 103 -1.93 -3.92 6.44
N ASN A 104 -1.44 -4.93 5.71
CA ASN A 104 -0.47 -5.87 6.24
C ASN A 104 0.87 -5.18 6.56
N HIS A 105 1.28 -4.22 5.74
CA HIS A 105 2.62 -3.65 5.80
C HIS A 105 2.72 -2.25 5.20
N LYS A 106 3.87 -1.63 5.44
CA LYS A 106 4.31 -0.41 4.79
C LYS A 106 5.71 -0.57 4.23
N MET A 107 6.00 0.12 3.14
CA MET A 107 7.31 0.19 2.48
C MET A 107 7.69 1.65 2.22
N GLY A 108 8.99 1.88 2.00
CA GLY A 108 9.48 3.20 1.63
C GLY A 108 9.45 4.21 2.79
N ALA A 109 9.76 3.78 4.01
CA ALA A 109 9.97 4.69 5.14
C ALA A 109 10.96 5.82 4.76
N ASP A 110 10.76 7.00 5.34
CA ASP A 110 11.54 8.20 5.01
C ASP A 110 12.91 8.19 5.69
N GLU A 111 12.97 7.57 6.87
CA GLU A 111 14.16 7.50 7.70
C GLU A 111 14.31 6.10 8.32
N LYS A 112 15.55 5.81 8.73
CA LYS A 112 15.85 4.65 9.56
C LYS A 112 15.76 5.02 11.04
N GLU A 113 15.46 4.03 11.88
CA GLU A 113 15.53 4.16 13.33
C GLU A 113 16.40 3.05 13.93
N ALA A 114 17.15 3.37 14.97
CA ALA A 114 17.84 2.38 15.77
C ALA A 114 16.82 1.52 16.51
N ILE A 115 16.93 0.20 16.35
CA ILE A 115 15.99 -0.77 16.87
C ILE A 115 16.71 -2.00 17.42
N ARG A 116 16.03 -2.70 18.33
CA ARG A 116 16.47 -3.96 18.91
C ARG A 116 15.58 -5.09 18.42
N VAL A 117 16.18 -6.15 17.91
CA VAL A 117 15.46 -7.23 17.23
C VAL A 117 16.01 -8.60 17.61
N GLN A 118 15.17 -9.61 17.48
CA GLN A 118 15.57 -11.02 17.58
C GLN A 118 15.28 -11.73 16.26
N ARG A 119 16.16 -12.63 15.81
CA ARG A 119 15.89 -13.48 14.65
C ARG A 119 14.73 -14.43 14.94
N VAL A 120 13.95 -14.76 13.92
CA VAL A 120 12.95 -15.82 13.99
C VAL A 120 13.18 -16.83 12.87
N ASN A 121 12.81 -18.07 13.10
CA ASN A 121 12.86 -19.10 12.07
C ASN A 121 11.91 -18.74 10.91
N ALA A 122 12.39 -18.87 9.68
CA ALA A 122 11.64 -18.51 8.48
C ALA A 122 10.43 -19.45 8.24
N ASP A 123 10.56 -20.71 8.62
CA ASP A 123 9.54 -21.76 8.47
C ASP A 123 8.55 -21.77 9.65
N ASP A 124 9.00 -21.36 10.84
CA ASP A 124 8.16 -21.24 12.05
C ASP A 124 8.52 -19.99 12.86
N ARG A 125 7.78 -18.91 12.63
CA ARG A 125 8.05 -17.61 13.25
C ARG A 125 7.74 -17.54 14.75
N THR A 126 7.23 -18.62 15.35
CA THR A 126 7.06 -18.72 16.80
C THR A 126 8.38 -19.06 17.51
N GLN A 127 9.35 -19.61 16.77
CA GLN A 127 10.70 -19.90 17.25
C GLN A 127 11.57 -18.65 17.12
N ILE A 128 11.88 -18.04 18.27
CA ILE A 128 12.60 -16.78 18.39
C ILE A 128 13.99 -17.08 18.96
N ASP A 129 15.02 -16.57 18.30
CA ASP A 129 16.40 -16.62 18.75
C ASP A 129 16.57 -15.79 20.03
N GLU A 130 17.34 -16.28 21.00
CA GLU A 130 17.62 -15.56 22.24
C GLU A 130 18.51 -14.33 22.00
N GLU A 131 19.31 -14.34 20.93
CA GLU A 131 20.20 -13.23 20.58
C GLU A 131 19.41 -11.96 20.24
N ILE A 132 19.68 -10.89 21.00
CA ILE A 132 19.20 -9.53 20.68
C ILE A 132 20.26 -8.81 19.86
N ILE A 133 19.83 -8.30 18.72
CA ILE A 133 20.67 -7.60 17.75
C ILE A 133 20.24 -6.13 17.74
N GLU A 134 21.20 -5.23 17.81
CA GLU A 134 20.99 -3.81 17.53
C GLU A 134 21.23 -3.55 16.04
N CYS A 135 20.30 -2.85 15.40
CA CYS A 135 20.39 -2.50 13.99
C CYS A 135 19.60 -1.24 13.67
N GLU A 136 19.70 -0.78 12.42
CA GLU A 136 18.83 0.25 11.88
C GLU A 136 17.73 -0.37 11.01
N GLY A 137 16.49 0.07 11.20
CA GLY A 137 15.33 -0.38 10.41
C GLY A 137 14.59 0.76 9.74
N TRP A 138 14.04 0.50 8.54
CA TRP A 138 13.16 1.43 7.81
C TRP A 138 11.76 1.49 8.45
N THR A 139 11.64 2.18 9.57
CA THR A 139 10.41 2.21 10.40
C THR A 139 9.81 3.59 10.58
N ARG A 140 10.50 4.66 10.18
CA ARG A 140 10.02 6.04 10.35
C ARG A 140 9.37 6.58 9.09
N TYR A 141 8.08 6.88 9.19
CA TYR A 141 7.29 7.51 8.15
C TYR A 141 6.93 8.92 8.62
N THR A 142 7.51 9.94 7.98
CA THR A 142 7.31 11.34 8.36
C THR A 142 6.21 12.00 7.53
N PHE A 143 5.92 11.46 6.34
CA PHE A 143 4.97 12.04 5.38
C PHE A 143 5.18 13.55 5.24
N PRO A 144 6.32 13.98 4.64
CA PRO A 144 6.78 15.36 4.68
C PRO A 144 5.62 16.34 4.42
N PRO A 145 5.43 17.33 5.31
CA PRO A 145 4.23 18.15 5.29
C PRO A 145 4.14 18.95 3.98
N VAL A 146 3.06 18.72 3.25
CA VAL A 146 2.62 19.55 2.13
C VAL A 146 1.36 20.31 2.53
N PRO A 147 1.08 21.49 1.95
CA PRO A 147 -0.14 22.23 2.26
C PRO A 147 -1.39 21.35 2.10
N GLY A 148 -2.14 21.16 3.19
CA GLY A 148 -3.35 20.33 3.21
C GLY A 148 -3.19 18.91 3.78
N ASN A 149 -1.96 18.42 4.00
CA ASN A 149 -1.74 17.15 4.69
C ASN A 149 -1.77 17.36 6.22
N THR A 150 -2.81 16.85 6.90
CA THR A 150 -3.01 17.02 8.35
C THR A 150 -2.72 15.75 9.15
N HIS A 151 -2.35 14.65 8.50
CA HIS A 151 -2.11 13.37 9.14
C HIS A 151 -0.61 13.14 9.33
N SER A 152 -0.18 13.10 10.60
CA SER A 152 1.13 12.58 10.98
C SER A 152 0.91 11.28 11.75
N LEU A 153 1.57 10.21 11.32
CA LEU A 153 1.72 9.01 12.15
C LEU A 153 3.13 9.07 12.73
N SER A 154 3.28 9.69 13.89
CA SER A 154 4.52 9.66 14.65
C SER A 154 4.55 8.43 15.55
N GLY A 155 5.55 7.58 15.36
CA GLY A 155 5.80 6.40 16.21
C GLY A 155 6.10 5.13 15.41
N ILE A 156 6.81 4.21 16.07
CA ILE A 156 7.05 2.85 15.57
C ILE A 156 5.69 2.22 15.28
N SER A 157 5.34 2.14 14.01
CA SER A 157 4.06 1.57 13.59
C SER A 157 4.11 0.08 13.93
N ASN A 158 3.25 -0.39 14.83
CA ASN A 158 3.11 -1.83 15.16
C ASN A 158 2.54 -2.67 14.00
N VAL A 159 2.62 -2.17 12.76
CA VAL A 159 2.10 -2.80 11.55
C VAL A 159 3.21 -2.73 10.50
N LEU A 160 4.06 -3.75 10.49
CA LEU A 160 5.25 -3.80 9.65
C LEU A 160 5.49 -5.26 9.20
N ALA A 161 4.63 -5.79 8.33
CA ALA A 161 4.84 -7.12 7.74
C ALA A 161 5.33 -7.04 6.28
N VAL A 162 6.56 -6.57 6.05
CA VAL A 162 7.15 -6.44 4.70
C VAL A 162 7.01 -7.75 3.88
N SER A 163 6.21 -7.72 2.81
CA SER A 163 6.20 -8.78 1.79
C SER A 163 6.84 -8.23 0.52
N THR A 164 7.99 -8.78 0.10
CA THR A 164 8.52 -8.52 -1.24
C THR A 164 8.37 -9.78 -2.08
N ILE A 165 7.82 -9.61 -3.29
CA ILE A 165 7.86 -10.58 -4.37
C ILE A 165 9.12 -10.32 -5.22
N SER A 166 9.96 -11.36 -5.36
CA SER A 166 10.84 -11.69 -6.51
C SER A 166 12.35 -11.30 -6.55
N LYS A 167 13.16 -12.38 -6.46
CA LYS A 167 14.28 -12.88 -7.32
C LYS A 167 15.71 -12.34 -7.32
N THR A 168 16.12 -11.32 -6.56
CA THR A 168 17.57 -10.98 -6.53
C THR A 168 18.09 -10.85 -5.10
N LEU A 169 19.27 -11.41 -4.85
CA LEU A 169 19.95 -11.61 -3.57
C LEU A 169 19.96 -10.34 -2.69
N MET A 170 18.93 -10.20 -1.87
CA MET A 170 18.93 -9.36 -0.67
C MET A 170 18.63 -10.30 0.48
N LYS A 171 19.53 -10.43 1.47
CA LYS A 171 19.33 -11.31 2.62
C LYS A 171 18.18 -10.74 3.46
N MET A 172 16.96 -11.21 3.23
CA MET A 172 15.83 -10.90 4.11
C MET A 172 16.03 -11.62 5.45
N ALA A 173 16.13 -10.84 6.52
CA ALA A 173 16.10 -11.36 7.88
C ALA A 173 14.66 -11.28 8.42
N TYR A 174 14.18 -12.39 8.98
CA TYR A 174 12.91 -12.43 9.70
C TYR A 174 13.20 -12.09 11.15
N LEU A 175 12.59 -11.02 11.65
CA LEU A 175 12.96 -10.44 12.92
C LEU A 175 11.72 -10.17 13.78
N LYS A 176 11.89 -10.12 15.09
CA LYS A 176 10.87 -9.67 16.04
C LYS A 176 11.36 -8.37 16.65
N LEU A 177 10.59 -7.30 16.53
CA LEU A 177 10.94 -6.01 17.11
C LEU A 177 10.65 -6.02 18.61
N LEU A 178 11.59 -5.53 19.39
CA LEU A 178 11.45 -5.33 20.83
C LEU A 178 11.03 -3.87 21.07
N THR A 179 9.77 -3.63 21.44
CA THR A 179 9.26 -2.30 21.80
C THR A 179 9.28 -2.10 23.32
N THR A 180 9.58 -0.89 23.77
CA THR A 180 9.55 -0.50 25.20
C THR A 180 8.15 -0.16 25.71
N THR A 181 7.17 0.00 24.82
CA THR A 181 5.76 0.24 25.12
C THR A 181 4.96 -1.07 25.07
N PRO A 182 3.96 -1.28 25.96
CA PRO A 182 3.14 -2.49 26.00
C PRO A 182 2.08 -2.48 24.89
N ALA A 183 2.52 -2.50 23.63
CA ALA A 183 1.70 -2.92 22.52
C ALA A 183 2.16 -4.32 22.11
N LYS A 184 1.21 -5.18 21.73
CA LYS A 184 1.45 -6.60 21.41
C LYS A 184 2.66 -6.73 20.47
N ALA A 185 3.69 -7.46 20.91
CA ALA A 185 4.89 -7.72 20.15
C ALA A 185 4.55 -8.31 18.76
N GLY A 186 4.81 -7.55 17.70
CA GLY A 186 4.66 -8.00 16.31
C GLY A 186 5.96 -8.56 15.75
N THR A 187 5.86 -9.55 14.85
CA THR A 187 7.01 -10.02 14.06
C THR A 187 7.17 -9.11 12.84
N ILE A 188 8.37 -8.58 12.62
CA ILE A 188 8.68 -7.62 11.54
C ILE A 188 9.72 -8.21 10.59
N ARG A 189 9.50 -8.07 9.28
CA ARG A 189 10.59 -8.32 8.31
C ARG A 189 11.35 -7.03 8.09
N LEU A 190 12.66 -7.04 8.34
CA LEU A 190 13.52 -5.90 8.06
C LEU A 190 14.40 -6.24 6.86
N MET A 191 14.51 -5.29 5.94
CA MET A 191 15.57 -5.31 4.96
C MET A 191 16.83 -4.76 5.65
N MET A 192 17.78 -5.65 5.92
CA MET A 192 19.11 -5.30 6.40
C MET A 192 20.06 -5.23 5.20
N ASN A 193 20.91 -4.20 5.18
CA ASN A 193 21.96 -4.04 4.17
C ASN A 193 23.17 -4.91 4.52
#